data_AF-A0A7S2KTN3-F1
#
_entry.id   AF-A0A7S2KTN3-F1
#
_cell.length_a   1.000
_cell.length_b   1.000
_cell.length_c   1.000
_cell.angle_alpha   90.00
_cell.angle_beta   90.00
_cell.angle_gamma   90.00
#
_symmetry.space_group_name_H-M   'P 1'
#
loop_
_entity.id
_entity.type
_entity.pdbx_description
1 polymer ?
#
loop_
_entity_poly.entity_id
_entity_poly.type
_entity_poly.pdbx_seq_one_letter_code
_entity_poly.pdbx_strand_id
1 'polypeptide(L)'
;HVECLLQGNLVSEEARGLVRSFLEPLGIAEALEELPASGTAALPEGWTLLEREGTNPEERNGAVVVMLQAAEYSLEMKCLAELAGQVLGQRFFDELRTKQQLGYIVNASAFAETHAFVGLRLTVQSERDPDEVLSR
;
A
#
# COMPACT_ATOMS: atom_id res chain seq x y z
N HIS A 1 -21.30 -5.10 -9.64
CA HIS A 1 -21.19 -3.67 -9.26
C HIS A 1 -20.23 -2.97 -10.20
N VAL A 2 -20.55 -1.76 -10.63
CA VAL A 2 -19.69 -0.95 -11.50
C VAL A 2 -19.66 0.48 -10.96
N GLU A 3 -18.46 0.95 -10.63
CA GLU A 3 -18.20 2.34 -10.30
C GLU A 3 -17.34 2.97 -11.38
N CYS A 4 -17.67 4.19 -11.79
CA CYS A 4 -16.97 4.89 -12.85
C CYS A 4 -16.73 6.34 -12.45
N LEU A 5 -15.49 6.82 -12.67
CA LEU A 5 -15.13 8.22 -12.63
C LEU A 5 -14.91 8.70 -14.06
N LEU A 6 -15.77 9.60 -14.55
CA LEU A 6 -15.59 10.27 -15.83
C LEU A 6 -15.29 11.74 -15.56
N GLN A 7 -14.10 12.17 -15.91
CA GLN A 7 -13.63 13.54 -15.69
C GLN A 7 -13.01 14.10 -16.97
N GLY A 8 -13.46 15.26 -17.41
CA GLY A 8 -12.94 15.92 -18.60
C GLY A 8 -13.96 16.84 -19.25
N ASN A 9 -13.72 17.16 -20.51
CA ASN A 9 -14.64 17.95 -21.34
C ASN A 9 -15.76 17.06 -21.89
N LEU A 10 -16.67 16.67 -21.01
CA LEU A 10 -17.82 15.83 -21.31
C LEU A 10 -19.06 16.47 -20.69
N VAL A 11 -20.15 16.48 -21.43
CA VAL A 11 -21.46 16.75 -20.82
C VAL A 11 -22.03 15.49 -20.19
N SER A 12 -22.96 15.65 -19.26
CA SER A 12 -23.54 14.55 -18.49
C SER A 12 -24.23 13.47 -19.34
N GLU A 13 -24.64 13.80 -20.56
CA GLU A 13 -25.24 12.84 -21.50
C GLU A 13 -24.18 11.93 -22.14
N GLU A 14 -23.08 12.52 -22.63
CA GLU A 14 -21.95 11.79 -23.20
C GLU A 14 -21.35 10.83 -22.17
N ALA A 15 -21.22 11.28 -20.91
CA ALA A 15 -20.72 10.44 -19.83
C ALA A 15 -21.60 9.21 -19.58
N ARG A 16 -22.93 9.38 -19.59
CA ARG A 16 -23.87 8.24 -19.44
C ARG A 16 -23.87 7.33 -20.65
N GLY A 17 -23.74 7.88 -21.85
CA GLY A 17 -23.62 7.11 -23.08
C GLY A 17 -22.38 6.20 -23.07
N LEU A 18 -21.24 6.72 -22.61
CA LEU A 18 -20.01 5.95 -22.42
C LEU A 18 -20.18 4.84 -21.40
N VAL A 19 -20.85 5.10 -20.27
CA VAL A 19 -21.10 4.04 -19.27
C VAL A 19 -21.97 2.92 -19.85
N ARG A 20 -23.03 3.26 -20.58
CA ARG A 20 -23.91 2.25 -21.21
C ARG A 20 -23.18 1.40 -22.24
N SER A 21 -22.25 1.98 -23.01
CA SER A 21 -21.58 1.26 -24.11
C SER A 21 -20.74 0.08 -23.65
N PHE A 22 -20.31 0.02 -22.38
CA PHE A 22 -19.65 -1.15 -21.81
C PHE A 22 -20.51 -1.93 -20.81
N LEU A 23 -21.53 -1.33 -20.17
CA LEU A 23 -22.47 -2.10 -19.34
C LEU A 23 -23.27 -3.12 -20.17
N GLU A 24 -23.68 -2.74 -21.39
CA GLU A 24 -24.45 -3.60 -22.29
C GLU A 24 -23.68 -4.88 -22.69
N PRO A 25 -22.44 -4.80 -23.24
CA PRO A 25 -21.63 -5.99 -23.53
C PRO A 25 -21.29 -6.86 -22.32
N LEU A 26 -21.15 -6.26 -21.13
CA LEU A 26 -20.86 -6.99 -19.90
C LEU A 26 -22.09 -7.72 -19.32
N GLY A 27 -23.29 -7.48 -19.87
CA GLY A 27 -24.53 -8.10 -19.41
C GLY A 27 -24.92 -7.71 -17.99
N ILE A 28 -24.43 -6.55 -17.50
CA ILE A 28 -24.70 -6.08 -16.15
C ILE A 28 -26.04 -5.35 -16.17
N ALA A 29 -27.12 -6.10 -15.88
CA ALA A 29 -28.49 -5.61 -15.91
C ALA A 29 -29.06 -5.30 -14.51
N GLU A 30 -28.56 -5.99 -13.48
CA GLU A 30 -29.07 -5.88 -12.11
C GLU A 30 -28.09 -5.15 -11.20
N ALA A 31 -28.64 -4.28 -10.35
CA ALA A 31 -27.87 -3.66 -9.29
C ALA A 31 -27.59 -4.71 -8.20
N LEU A 32 -26.40 -4.62 -7.61
CA LEU A 32 -26.07 -5.42 -6.44
C LEU A 32 -26.87 -4.88 -5.24
N GLU A 33 -27.57 -5.73 -4.49
CA GLU A 33 -28.35 -5.31 -3.31
C GLU A 33 -27.45 -4.75 -2.20
N GLU A 34 -26.31 -5.41 -1.95
CA GLU A 34 -25.32 -4.99 -0.97
C GLU A 34 -23.91 -5.28 -1.49
N LEU A 35 -23.01 -4.32 -1.29
CA LEU A 35 -21.59 -4.46 -1.59
C LEU A 35 -20.89 -5.23 -0.46
N PRO A 36 -20.16 -6.32 -0.76
CA PRO A 36 -19.37 -7.01 0.25
C PRO A 36 -18.41 -6.03 0.92
N ALA A 37 -18.41 -6.01 2.25
CA ALA A 37 -17.44 -5.25 3.01
C ALA A 37 -16.04 -5.81 2.73
N SER A 38 -15.14 -4.96 2.24
CA SER A 38 -13.71 -5.23 2.21
C SER A 38 -13.06 -4.42 3.33
N GLY A 39 -12.15 -5.03 4.08
CA GLY A 39 -11.49 -4.37 5.20
C GLY A 39 -10.11 -4.95 5.47
N THR A 40 -9.31 -4.18 6.20
CA THR A 40 -7.96 -4.55 6.61
C THR A 40 -8.02 -5.08 8.04
N ALA A 41 -7.35 -6.21 8.30
CA ALA A 41 -7.33 -6.78 9.64
C ALA A 41 -6.48 -5.92 10.58
N ALA A 42 -6.95 -5.78 11.83
CA ALA A 42 -6.10 -5.31 12.91
C ALA A 42 -5.00 -6.35 13.18
N LEU A 43 -3.75 -5.92 13.26
CA LEU A 43 -2.65 -6.78 13.66
C LEU A 43 -2.74 -7.07 15.16
N PRO A 44 -2.43 -8.30 15.60
CA PRO A 44 -2.36 -8.61 17.02
C PRO A 44 -1.23 -7.82 17.69
N GLU A 45 -1.29 -7.70 19.02
CA GLU A 45 -0.20 -7.11 19.79
C GLU A 45 1.12 -7.86 19.55
N GLY A 46 2.22 -7.10 19.50
CA GLY A 46 3.55 -7.64 19.26
C GLY A 46 3.91 -7.72 17.77
N TRP A 47 4.66 -8.76 17.39
CA TRP A 47 5.18 -8.94 16.04
C TRP A 47 4.51 -10.13 15.37
N THR A 48 4.04 -9.92 14.14
CA THR A 48 3.63 -10.99 13.24
C THR A 48 4.68 -11.10 12.14
N LEU A 49 5.42 -12.21 12.11
CA LEU A 49 6.40 -12.48 11.06
C LEU A 49 5.78 -13.36 9.98
N LEU A 50 5.95 -12.94 8.73
CA LEU A 50 5.52 -13.69 7.55
C LEU A 50 6.71 -13.85 6.60
N GLU A 51 7.16 -15.08 6.45
CA GLU A 51 8.23 -15.43 5.51
C GLU A 51 7.64 -16.14 4.29
N ARG A 52 8.06 -15.71 3.10
CA ARG A 52 7.62 -16.29 1.83
C ARG A 52 8.79 -16.30 0.86
N GLU A 53 8.89 -17.38 0.09
CA GLU A 53 9.82 -17.43 -1.02
C GLU A 53 9.39 -16.43 -2.11
N GLY A 54 10.38 -15.80 -2.75
CA GLY A 54 10.15 -14.93 -3.89
C GLY A 54 9.53 -15.70 -5.06
N THR A 55 8.69 -15.03 -5.83
CA THR A 55 8.04 -15.65 -7.00
C THR A 55 8.97 -15.79 -8.21
N ASN A 56 10.15 -15.16 -8.18
CA ASN A 56 11.15 -15.22 -9.24
C ASN A 56 12.40 -15.97 -8.74
N PRO A 57 12.62 -17.22 -9.18
CA PRO A 57 13.80 -18.01 -8.78
C PRO A 57 15.14 -17.43 -9.24
N GLU A 58 15.16 -16.55 -10.24
CA GLU A 58 16.38 -15.90 -10.74
C GLU A 58 16.74 -14.63 -9.95
N GLU A 59 15.80 -14.12 -9.15
CA GLU A 59 16.05 -12.99 -8.27
C GLU A 59 16.91 -13.43 -7.09
N ARG A 60 18.07 -12.80 -6.95
CA ARG A 60 19.03 -13.09 -5.87
C ARG A 60 18.74 -12.26 -4.63
N ASN A 61 17.98 -11.18 -4.76
CA ASN A 61 17.62 -10.31 -3.67
C ASN A 61 16.42 -10.85 -2.88
N GLY A 62 16.51 -10.79 -1.56
CA GLY A 62 15.36 -10.81 -0.66
C GLY A 62 14.77 -9.42 -0.45
N ALA A 63 13.62 -9.36 0.22
CA ALA A 63 13.03 -8.10 0.67
C ALA A 63 12.48 -8.24 2.08
N VAL A 64 12.77 -7.24 2.92
CA VAL A 64 12.15 -7.07 4.23
C VAL A 64 11.18 -5.92 4.15
N VAL A 65 9.93 -6.18 4.53
CA VAL A 65 8.89 -5.16 4.63
C VAL A 65 8.35 -5.14 6.05
N VAL A 66 8.61 -4.06 6.77
CA VAL A 66 8.04 -3.82 8.10
C VAL A 66 6.84 -2.91 7.94
N MET A 67 5.67 -3.37 8.38
CA MET A 67 4.44 -2.60 8.37
C MET A 67 4.03 -2.32 9.82
N LEU A 68 4.08 -1.05 10.21
CA LEU A 68 3.69 -0.58 11.54
C LEU A 68 2.30 0.02 11.44
N GLN A 69 1.30 -0.72 11.91
CA GLN A 69 -0.08 -0.23 12.02
C GLN A 69 -0.19 0.66 13.27
N ALA A 70 -0.27 1.98 13.06
CA ALA A 70 -0.16 2.95 14.15
C ALA A 70 -1.52 3.27 14.81
N ALA A 71 -2.57 3.45 14.01
CA ALA A 71 -3.90 3.79 14.48
C ALA A 71 -4.97 3.48 13.42
N GLU A 72 -6.23 3.41 13.83
CA GLU A 72 -7.36 3.51 12.91
C GLU A 72 -7.34 4.85 12.16
N TYR A 73 -7.89 4.85 10.95
CA TYR A 73 -7.90 6.03 10.10
C TYR A 73 -8.68 7.19 10.72
N SER A 74 -8.00 8.30 10.92
CA SER A 74 -8.59 9.63 11.05
C SER A 74 -7.74 10.64 10.27
N LEU A 75 -8.29 11.80 9.93
CA LEU A 75 -7.53 12.83 9.21
C LEU A 75 -6.30 13.27 10.03
N GLU A 76 -6.46 13.40 11.34
CA GLU A 76 -5.37 13.75 12.25
C GLU A 76 -4.27 12.67 12.25
N MET A 77 -4.65 11.40 12.42
CA MET A 77 -3.69 10.30 12.46
C MET A 77 -2.99 10.10 11.12
N LYS A 78 -3.70 10.33 10.01
CA LYS A 78 -3.11 10.36 8.67
C LYS A 78 -2.02 11.44 8.59
N CYS A 79 -2.33 12.68 8.97
CA CYS A 79 -1.35 13.77 8.92
C CYS A 79 -0.13 13.52 9.81
N LEU A 80 -0.34 12.92 11.00
CA LEU A 80 0.76 12.53 11.89
C LEU A 80 1.63 11.44 11.28
N ALA A 81 1.03 10.41 10.66
CA ALA A 81 1.77 9.36 9.97
C ALA A 81 2.56 9.92 8.77
N GLU A 82 1.94 10.79 7.95
CA GLU A 82 2.59 11.46 6.83
C GLU A 82 3.79 12.31 7.30
N LEU A 83 3.63 13.09 8.37
CA LEU A 83 4.72 13.86 8.96
C LEU A 83 5.85 12.95 9.47
N ALA A 84 5.52 11.85 10.15
CA ALA A 84 6.49 10.87 10.60
C ALA A 84 7.26 10.26 9.42
N GLY A 85 6.55 9.86 8.36
CA GLY A 85 7.14 9.36 7.13
C GLY A 85 8.08 10.39 6.47
N GLN A 86 7.68 11.66 6.42
CA GLN A 86 8.50 12.74 5.87
C GLN A 86 9.80 12.95 6.67
N VAL A 87 9.73 12.92 8.01
CA VAL A 87 10.90 13.11 8.89
C VAL A 87 11.83 11.91 8.85
N LEU A 88 11.29 10.69 8.82
CA LEU A 88 12.07 9.45 8.88
C LEU A 88 12.62 9.03 7.53
N GLY A 89 11.92 9.31 6.42
CA GLY A 89 12.25 8.80 5.08
C GLY A 89 13.69 9.08 4.66
N GLN A 90 14.13 10.34 4.73
CA GLN A 90 15.51 10.70 4.36
C GLN A 90 16.54 10.06 5.30
N ARG A 91 16.25 9.99 6.61
CA ARG A 91 17.17 9.41 7.59
C ARG A 91 17.32 7.90 7.40
N PHE A 92 16.22 7.21 7.17
CA PHE A 92 16.18 5.77 6.89
C PHE A 92 16.95 5.44 5.61
N PHE A 93 16.75 6.23 4.56
CA PHE A 93 17.51 6.11 3.32
C PHE A 93 19.00 6.34 3.55
N ASP A 94 19.40 7.47 4.15
CA ASP A 94 20.80 7.78 4.40
C ASP A 94 21.51 6.68 5.21
N GLU A 95 20.86 6.20 6.27
CA GLU A 95 21.43 5.21 7.15
C GLU A 95 21.60 3.85 6.45
N LEU A 96 20.52 3.31 5.88
CA LEU A 96 20.54 1.93 5.36
C LEU A 96 21.08 1.86 3.93
N ARG A 97 20.78 2.84 3.06
CA ARG A 97 21.27 2.89 1.68
C ARG A 97 22.68 3.46 1.59
N THR A 98 22.92 4.64 2.16
CA THR A 98 24.17 5.38 1.92
C THR A 98 25.30 4.86 2.81
N LYS A 99 25.06 4.70 4.12
CA LYS A 99 26.11 4.31 5.07
C LYS A 99 26.30 2.80 5.17
N GLN A 100 25.22 2.06 5.44
CA GLN A 100 25.31 0.61 5.65
C GLN A 100 25.28 -0.20 4.35
N GLN A 101 24.88 0.44 3.25
CA GLN A 101 24.85 -0.14 1.90
C GLN A 101 24.09 -1.47 1.85
N LEU A 102 22.91 -1.52 2.48
CA LEU A 102 22.11 -2.74 2.57
C LEU A 102 21.48 -3.13 1.23
N GLY A 103 21.19 -2.18 0.35
CA GLY A 103 20.67 -2.50 -0.98
C GLY A 103 20.24 -1.24 -1.71
N TYR A 104 19.79 -1.36 -2.97
CA TYR A 104 19.38 -0.20 -3.78
C TYR A 104 18.02 0.34 -3.38
N ILE A 105 17.04 -0.54 -3.19
CA ILE A 105 15.69 -0.16 -2.77
C ILE A 105 15.64 -0.10 -1.25
N VAL A 106 15.59 1.12 -0.73
CA VAL A 106 15.41 1.44 0.68
C VAL A 106 14.38 2.55 0.77
N ASN A 107 13.28 2.34 1.48
CA ASN A 107 12.24 3.35 1.62
C ASN A 107 11.54 3.25 2.98
N ALA A 108 11.25 4.38 3.59
CA ALA A 108 10.32 4.49 4.71
C ALA A 108 9.28 5.55 4.35
N SER A 109 8.01 5.17 4.35
CA SER A 109 6.91 6.05 3.98
C SER A 109 5.68 5.77 4.83
N ALA A 110 4.83 6.77 4.99
CA ALA A 110 3.51 6.56 5.57
C ALA A 110 2.62 5.74 4.62
N PHE A 111 1.66 5.03 5.20
CA PHE A 111 0.49 4.54 4.48
C PHE A 111 -0.77 5.01 5.22
N ALA A 112 -1.84 5.18 4.45
CA ALA A 112 -3.16 5.51 4.98
C ALA A 112 -4.20 4.83 4.10
N GLU A 113 -4.88 3.84 4.67
CA GLU A 113 -5.99 3.16 4.04
C GLU A 113 -7.28 3.77 4.57
N THR A 114 -8.01 4.47 3.69
CA THR A 114 -9.28 5.11 4.05
C THR A 114 -10.24 4.06 4.61
N HIS A 115 -10.83 4.32 5.78
CA HIS A 115 -11.69 3.40 6.53
C HIS A 115 -11.00 2.18 7.17
N ALA A 116 -9.68 2.13 7.18
CA ALA A 116 -8.92 1.08 7.84
C ALA A 116 -7.88 1.69 8.79
N PHE A 117 -6.60 1.61 8.46
CA PHE A 117 -5.52 2.00 9.34
C PHE A 117 -4.54 2.95 8.68
N VAL A 118 -3.81 3.69 9.51
CA VAL A 118 -2.66 4.50 9.11
C VAL A 118 -1.40 3.98 9.80
N GLY A 119 -0.25 4.25 9.21
CA GLY A 119 0.99 3.72 9.74
C GLY A 119 2.21 4.03 8.90
N LEU A 120 3.27 3.27 9.14
CA LEU A 120 4.53 3.35 8.40
C LEU A 120 4.84 2.02 7.71
N ARG A 121 5.35 2.11 6.48
CA ARG A 121 5.91 0.98 5.75
C ARG A 121 7.39 1.24 5.51
N LEU A 122 8.22 0.35 6.01
CA LEU A 122 9.66 0.34 5.79
C LEU A 122 9.99 -0.84 4.86
N THR A 123 10.80 -0.59 3.85
CA THR A 123 11.12 -1.57 2.82
C THR A 123 12.60 -1.52 2.52
N VAL A 124 13.25 -2.68 2.54
CA VAL A 124 14.63 -2.87 2.12
C VAL A 124 14.69 -4.08 1.21
N GLN A 125 15.19 -3.93 -0.01
CA GLN A 125 15.58 -5.03 -0.88
C GLN A 125 17.09 -5.21 -0.80
N SER A 126 17.55 -6.44 -0.59
CA SER A 126 18.97 -6.74 -0.33
C SER A 126 19.38 -8.10 -0.86
N GLU A 127 20.64 -8.26 -1.25
CA GLU A 127 21.28 -9.57 -1.46
C GLU A 127 21.68 -10.23 -0.14
N ARG A 128 21.62 -9.50 0.98
CA ARG A 128 21.89 -10.05 2.32
C ARG A 128 20.70 -10.84 2.84
N ASP A 129 20.99 -11.66 3.84
CA ASP A 129 19.98 -12.46 4.52
C ASP A 129 18.88 -11.56 5.14
N PRO A 130 17.58 -11.88 4.96
CA PRO A 130 16.49 -11.08 5.52
C PRO A 130 16.55 -10.88 7.03
N ASP A 131 17.05 -11.84 7.82
CA ASP A 131 17.19 -11.69 9.27
C ASP A 131 18.31 -10.70 9.62
N GLU A 132 19.40 -10.69 8.84
CA GLU A 132 20.44 -9.67 8.98
C GLU A 132 19.85 -8.28 8.72
N VAL A 133 19.06 -8.12 7.66
CA VAL A 133 18.44 -6.84 7.30
C VAL A 133 17.44 -6.40 8.35
N LEU A 134 16.61 -7.30 8.87
CA LEU A 134 15.61 -7.00 9.90
C LEU A 134 16.24 -6.55 11.23
N SER A 135 17.48 -6.97 11.52
CA SER A 135 18.20 -6.60 12.75
C SER A 135 18.79 -5.18 12.74
N ARG A 136 18.70 -4.45 11.63
CA ARG A 136 19.26 -3.09 11.44
C ARG A 136 18.23 -2.00 11.68
#